data_AF-A0A0S8KNS7-F1
#
_entry.id   AF-A0A0S8KNS7-F1
#
_cell.length_a   1.000
_cell.length_b   1.000
_cell.length_c   1.000
_cell.angle_alpha   90.00
_cell.angle_beta   90.00
_cell.angle_gamma   90.00
#
_symmetry.space_group_name_H-M   'P 1'
#
loop_
_entity.id
_entity.type
_entity.pdbx_description
1 polymer ?
#
loop_
_entity_poly.entity_id
_entity_poly.type
_entity_poly.pdbx_seq_one_letter_code
_entity_poly.pdbx_strand_id
1 'polypeptide(L)'
;MYFAVTGERPKLMGFNFERKDFSRFLDTARGSVFECIAILQMSERHTYVAFGRCDELRGRLINISEMLSGLKRSLAPGTTNNERQAMNGGPERVMK
;
A
#
# COMPACT_ATOMS: atom_id res chain seq x y z
N MET A 1 -15.04 5.55 -31.62
CA MET A 1 -14.85 7.00 -31.85
C MET A 1 -16.23 7.64 -31.83
N TYR A 2 -16.61 8.32 -30.76
CA TYR A 2 -17.84 9.10 -30.71
C TYR A 2 -17.49 10.50 -30.22
N PHE A 3 -17.74 11.49 -31.08
CA PHE A 3 -17.59 12.91 -30.80
C PHE A 3 -18.83 13.38 -30.04
N ALA A 4 -18.65 14.09 -28.93
CA ALA A 4 -19.69 14.87 -28.29
C ALA A 4 -19.35 16.36 -28.46
N VAL A 5 -20.15 17.05 -29.28
CA VAL A 5 -20.15 18.49 -29.46
C VAL A 5 -21.19 19.06 -28.50
N THR A 6 -20.77 19.50 -27.31
CA THR A 6 -21.44 20.54 -26.51
C THR A 6 -20.38 21.18 -25.62
N GLY A 7 -20.34 22.52 -25.61
CA GLY A 7 -19.30 23.34 -24.99
C GLY A 7 -19.32 23.41 -23.46
N GLU A 8 -19.53 22.29 -22.77
CA GLU A 8 -19.26 22.20 -21.35
C GLU A 8 -17.90 21.51 -21.14
N ARG A 9 -17.01 22.18 -20.39
CA ARG A 9 -15.73 21.58 -19.99
C ARG A 9 -16.01 20.20 -19.39
N PRO A 10 -15.39 19.11 -19.88
CA PRO A 10 -15.58 17.81 -19.28
C PRO A 10 -15.18 17.93 -17.80
N LYS A 11 -16.14 17.76 -16.90
CA LYS A 11 -15.84 17.59 -15.48
C LYS A 11 -14.92 16.37 -15.43
N LEU A 12 -13.66 16.60 -15.08
CA LEU A 12 -12.67 15.54 -14.85
C LEU A 12 -13.13 14.72 -13.64
N MET A 13 -14.05 13.80 -13.90
CA MET A 13 -14.49 12.78 -12.98
C MET A 13 -13.41 11.71 -12.99
N GLY A 14 -12.46 11.74 -12.05
CA GLY A 14 -11.38 10.73 -12.09
C GLY A 14 -10.44 10.59 -10.90
N PHE A 15 -10.19 11.62 -10.08
CA PHE A 15 -9.09 11.53 -9.10
C PHE A 15 -9.33 10.53 -7.95
N ASN A 16 -10.60 10.20 -7.64
CA ASN A 16 -10.93 9.22 -6.59
C ASN A 16 -11.05 7.77 -7.11
N PHE A 17 -11.12 7.56 -8.42
CA PHE A 17 -11.11 6.24 -9.05
C PHE A 17 -9.68 5.68 -9.03
N GLU A 18 -8.71 6.50 -9.43
CA GLU A 18 -7.29 6.14 -9.57
C GLU A 18 -6.63 5.67 -8.26
N ARG A 19 -6.88 6.36 -7.13
CA ARG A 19 -6.33 5.92 -5.82
C ARG A 19 -6.95 4.63 -5.31
N LYS A 20 -8.25 4.42 -5.53
CA LYS A 20 -8.95 3.19 -5.14
C LYS A 20 -8.49 2.01 -5.98
N ASP A 21 -8.32 2.20 -7.27
CA ASP A 21 -7.77 1.19 -8.17
C ASP A 21 -6.32 0.85 -7.82
N PHE A 22 -5.50 1.86 -7.49
CA PHE A 22 -4.13 1.63 -7.06
C PHE A 22 -4.05 0.82 -5.77
N SER A 23 -4.90 1.11 -4.77
CA SER A 23 -5.01 0.27 -3.57
C SER A 23 -5.38 -1.19 -3.90
N ARG A 24 -6.28 -1.40 -4.86
CA ARG A 24 -6.66 -2.75 -5.30
C ARG A 24 -5.49 -3.48 -5.96
N PHE A 25 -4.70 -2.78 -6.80
CA PHE A 25 -3.50 -3.36 -7.39
C PHE A 25 -2.46 -3.77 -6.33
N LEU A 26 -2.30 -2.99 -5.26
CA LEU A 26 -1.42 -3.37 -4.15
C LEU A 26 -1.92 -4.62 -3.41
N ASP A 27 -3.23 -4.79 -3.25
CA ASP A 27 -3.81 -6.00 -2.68
C ASP A 27 -3.57 -7.23 -3.57
N THR A 28 -3.76 -7.09 -4.89
CA THR A 28 -3.45 -8.14 -5.85
C THR A 28 -1.97 -8.51 -5.81
N ALA A 29 -1.07 -7.54 -5.86
CA ALA A 29 0.37 -7.78 -5.79
C ALA A 29 0.77 -8.49 -4.49
N ARG A 30 0.19 -8.09 -3.36
CA ARG A 30 0.44 -8.75 -2.06
C ARG A 30 -0.09 -10.17 -2.03
N GLY A 31 -1.25 -10.43 -2.64
CA GLY A 31 -1.78 -11.77 -2.85
C GLY A 31 -0.82 -12.67 -3.62
N SER A 32 -0.29 -12.19 -4.75
CA SER A 32 0.71 -12.91 -5.55
C SER A 32 2.00 -13.20 -4.76
N VAL A 33 2.46 -12.27 -3.91
CA VAL A 33 3.62 -12.52 -3.03
C VAL A 33 3.36 -13.67 -2.05
N PHE A 34 2.16 -13.77 -1.48
CA PHE A 34 1.80 -14.89 -0.59
C PHE A 34 1.73 -16.22 -1.34
N GLU A 35 1.23 -16.23 -2.57
CA GLU A 35 1.27 -17.41 -3.44
C GLU A 35 2.72 -17.85 -3.70
N CYS A 36 3.64 -16.92 -3.99
CA CYS A 36 5.06 -17.23 -4.15
C CYS A 36 5.67 -17.85 -2.88
N ILE A 37 5.29 -17.39 -1.69
CA ILE A 37 5.74 -17.98 -0.42
C ILE A 37 5.25 -19.42 -0.29
N ALA A 38 3.99 -19.69 -0.64
CA ALA A 38 3.43 -21.03 -0.61
C ALA A 38 4.12 -21.97 -1.61
N ILE A 39 4.38 -21.50 -2.84
CA ILE A 39 5.14 -22.25 -3.85
C ILE A 39 6.54 -22.58 -3.33
N LEU A 40 7.23 -21.58 -2.76
CA LEU A 40 8.58 -21.77 -2.23
C LEU A 40 8.62 -22.81 -1.09
N GLN A 41 7.61 -22.82 -0.21
CA GLN A 41 7.45 -23.87 0.82
C GLN A 41 7.23 -25.26 0.25
N MET A 42 6.53 -25.38 -0.87
CA MET A 42 6.38 -26.66 -1.56
C MET A 42 7.70 -27.07 -2.21
N SER A 43 8.36 -26.14 -2.91
CA SER A 43 9.66 -26.39 -3.54
C SER A 43 10.74 -26.83 -2.55
N GLU A 44 10.76 -26.24 -1.36
CA GLU A 44 11.65 -26.63 -0.26
C GLU A 44 11.38 -28.06 0.20
N ARG A 45 10.11 -28.43 0.44
CA ARG A 45 9.72 -29.78 0.85
C ARG A 45 10.06 -30.85 -0.18
N HIS A 46 10.00 -30.52 -1.46
CA HIS A 46 10.39 -31.40 -2.56
C HIS A 46 11.87 -31.30 -2.94
N THR A 47 12.66 -30.52 -2.19
CA THR A 47 14.10 -30.35 -2.40
C THR A 47 14.47 -29.82 -3.80
N TYR A 48 13.54 -29.11 -4.45
CA TYR A 48 13.75 -28.48 -5.76
C TYR A 48 14.68 -27.26 -5.69
N VAL A 49 14.80 -26.67 -4.50
CA VAL A 49 15.63 -25.50 -4.21
C VAL A 49 16.43 -25.78 -2.95
N ALA A 50 17.71 -25.40 -2.95
CA ALA A 50 18.57 -25.54 -1.78
C ALA A 50 18.04 -24.70 -0.60
N PHE A 51 18.11 -25.25 0.62
CA PHE A 51 17.59 -24.62 1.84
C PHE A 51 18.05 -23.16 2.02
N GLY A 52 19.35 -22.87 1.86
CA GLY A 52 19.87 -21.51 1.99
C GLY A 52 19.30 -20.53 0.95
N ARG A 53 18.93 -21.03 -0.24
CA ARG A 53 18.30 -20.21 -1.28
C ARG A 53 16.81 -20.01 -1.01
N CYS A 54 16.13 -20.97 -0.40
CA CYS A 54 14.75 -20.81 0.08
C CYS A 54 14.65 -19.72 1.14
N ASP A 55 15.56 -19.70 2.12
CA ASP A 55 15.54 -18.69 3.18
C ASP A 55 15.77 -17.27 2.64
N GLU A 56 16.75 -17.10 1.75
CA GLU A 56 17.02 -15.83 1.08
C GLU A 56 15.79 -15.33 0.27
N LEU A 57 15.17 -16.21 -0.52
CA LEU A 57 14.01 -15.87 -1.33
C LEU A 57 12.79 -15.55 -0.47
N ARG A 58 12.56 -16.30 0.61
CA ARG A 58 11.51 -16.03 1.59
C ARG A 58 11.71 -14.65 2.23
N GLY A 59 12.93 -14.32 2.66
CA GLY A 59 13.24 -13.01 3.22
C GLY A 59 12.92 -11.85 2.27
N ARG A 60 13.24 -12.02 0.98
CA ARG A 60 12.89 -11.03 -0.05
C ARG A 60 11.38 -10.88 -0.25
N LEU A 61 10.64 -11.99 -0.28
CA LEU A 61 9.18 -11.97 -0.44
C LEU A 61 8.49 -11.30 0.77
N ILE A 62 8.98 -11.55 1.99
CA ILE A 62 8.48 -10.89 3.20
C ILE A 62 8.70 -9.38 3.11
N ASN A 63 9.92 -8.94 2.79
CA ASN A 63 10.24 -7.52 2.65
C ASN A 63 9.34 -6.84 1.60
N ILE A 64 9.12 -7.48 0.44
CA ILE A 64 8.19 -6.96 -0.57
C ILE A 64 6.77 -6.83 -0.02
N SER A 65 6.26 -7.83 0.70
CA SER A 65 4.92 -7.79 1.33
C SER A 65 4.79 -6.63 2.33
N GLU A 66 5.84 -6.36 3.11
CA GLU A 66 5.90 -5.24 4.05
C GLU A 66 5.91 -3.89 3.33
N MET A 67 6.71 -3.74 2.27
CA MET A 67 6.75 -2.54 1.44
C MET A 67 5.38 -2.25 0.80
N LEU A 68 4.73 -3.26 0.21
CA LEU A 68 3.38 -3.14 -0.36
C LEU A 68 2.35 -2.73 0.71
N SER A 69 2.45 -3.29 1.92
CA SER A 69 1.58 -2.95 3.04
C SER A 69 1.83 -1.52 3.55
N GLY A 70 3.08 -1.08 3.61
CA GLY A 70 3.46 0.30 3.94
C GLY A 70 2.93 1.30 2.92
N LEU A 71 3.12 1.01 1.63
CA LEU A 71 2.63 1.83 0.53
C LEU A 71 1.10 1.92 0.52
N LYS A 72 0.39 0.81 0.78
CA LYS A 72 -1.07 0.85 0.89
C LYS A 72 -1.54 1.75 2.04
N ARG A 73 -0.87 1.70 3.19
CA ARG A 73 -1.19 2.56 4.35
C ARG A 73 -0.97 4.03 4.04
N SER A 74 0.08 4.40 3.30
CA SER A 74 0.35 5.80 2.96
C SER A 74 -0.70 6.41 2.01
N LEU A 75 -1.48 5.58 1.30
CA LEU A 75 -2.56 6.00 0.43
C LEU A 75 -3.90 6.21 1.16
N ALA A 76 -4.02 5.74 2.40
CA ALA A 76 -5.26 5.89 3.17
C ALA A 76 -5.48 7.38 3.52
N PRO A 77 -6.66 7.95 3.24
CA PRO A 77 -6.98 9.32 3.63
C PRO A 77 -7.07 9.41 5.16
N GLY A 78 -5.97 9.81 5.81
CA GLY A 78 -5.94 9.98 7.27
C GLY A 78 -4.58 10.03 7.95
N THR A 79 -3.46 9.70 7.28
CA THR A 79 -2.17 9.54 7.98
C THR A 79 -1.27 10.79 8.00
N THR A 80 -1.79 11.99 7.77
CA THR A 80 -1.01 13.26 7.85
C THR A 80 -1.33 14.16 9.04
N ASN A 81 -2.16 13.76 10.00
CA ASN A 81 -2.61 14.66 11.08
C ASN A 81 -2.39 14.13 12.50
N ASN A 82 -1.16 13.84 12.94
CA ASN A 82 -0.94 13.57 14.38
C ASN A 82 0.37 14.07 15.03
N GLU A 83 1.19 14.90 14.37
CA GLU A 83 2.43 15.43 15.00
C GLU A 83 2.48 16.96 15.16
N ARG A 84 1.45 17.71 14.76
CA ARG A 84 1.43 19.19 14.87
C ARG A 84 0.55 19.75 16.00
N GLN A 85 -0.18 18.93 16.75
CA GLN A 85 -1.06 19.40 17.84
C GLN A 85 -0.48 19.21 19.26
N ALA A 86 0.67 18.56 19.43
CA ALA A 86 1.30 18.39 20.74
C ALA A 86 2.13 19.59 21.24
N MET A 87 2.19 20.71 20.49
CA MET A 87 3.03 21.88 20.82
C MET A 87 2.25 23.21 20.99
N ASN A 88 0.90 23.20 20.99
CA ASN A 88 0.10 24.41 21.19
C ASN A 88 -0.81 24.39 22.44
N GLY A 89 -0.54 23.49 23.39
CA GLY A 89 -1.17 23.49 24.72
C GLY A 89 -0.25 24.08 25.78
N GLY A 90 0.04 25.38 25.71
CA GLY A 90 0.68 26.09 26.82
C GLY A 90 -0.34 26.35 27.95
N PRO A 91 0.04 26.23 29.24
CA PRO A 91 -0.93 26.34 30.33
C PRO A 91 -1.44 27.79 30.44
N GLU A 92 -2.75 27.94 30.34
CA GLU A 92 -3.47 29.15 30.68
C GLU A 92 -3.22 29.45 32.17
N ARG A 93 -2.41 30.49 32.43
CA ARG A 93 -2.20 31.00 33.79
C ARG A 93 -3.52 31.55 34.30
N VAL A 94 -4.15 30.83 35.22
CA VAL A 94 -5.14 31.38 36.13
C VAL A 94 -4.46 32.51 36.92
N MET A 95 -4.84 33.75 36.67
CA MET A 95 -4.42 34.88 37.48
C MET A 95 -5.52 35.94 37.58
N LYS A 96 -6.35 35.75 38.61
CA LYS A 96 -7.02 36.72 39.51
C LYS A 96 -8.49 36.43 39.69
#